data_AF-A0A4P7PPK0-F1
#
_entry.id   AF-A0A4P7PPK0-F1
#
_cell.length_a   1.000
_cell.length_b   1.000
_cell.length_c   1.000
_cell.angle_alpha   90.00
_cell.angle_beta   90.00
_cell.angle_gamma   90.00
#
_symmetry.space_group_name_H-M   'P 1'
#
loop_
_entity.id
_entity.type
_entity.pdbx_description
1 polymer ?
#
loop_
_entity_poly.entity_id
_entity_poly.type
_entity_poly.pdbx_seq_one_letter_code
_entity_poly.pdbx_strand_id
1 'polypeptide(L)'
;MINFTQLVLASHNAGKLKELQAMLGGSVQLRSIGEFSQVEPEETGLSFVENAILKARNAARISGLPALADDSGLAVDFLGGAPGIYSARYADGKGDAANNTKLLEALKDVPEAERGAQFVCVLALVRHADDPLPILCEGLWHGRILTEASGEHGFGYDPLFWVPERNCSSAELGPVEKNQLSHRARAMVLLRQRLGLQ
;
A
#
# COMPACT_ATOMS: atom_id res chain seq x y z
N MET A 1 -26.62 -7.62 -2.78
CA MET A 1 -25.21 -7.32 -2.47
C MET A 1 -25.02 -7.46 -0.97
N ILE A 2 -23.90 -8.02 -0.51
CA ILE A 2 -23.60 -8.04 0.93
C ILE A 2 -23.34 -6.59 1.33
N ASN A 3 -24.15 -6.07 2.25
CA ASN A 3 -23.87 -4.79 2.89
C ASN A 3 -22.85 -5.03 4.00
N PHE A 4 -21.63 -4.55 3.80
CA PHE A 4 -20.62 -4.59 4.85
C PHE A 4 -20.89 -3.47 5.84
N THR A 5 -21.15 -3.82 7.10
CA THR A 5 -21.22 -2.84 8.20
C THR A 5 -19.90 -2.79 8.97
N GLN A 6 -19.14 -3.89 8.95
CA GLN A 6 -17.81 -3.99 9.55
C GLN A 6 -16.89 -4.86 8.68
N LEU A 7 -15.60 -4.55 8.70
CA LEU A 7 -14.53 -5.32 8.08
C LEU A 7 -13.35 -5.44 9.05
N VAL A 8 -12.67 -6.57 9.03
CA VAL A 8 -11.37 -6.70 9.72
C VAL A 8 -10.27 -6.25 8.76
N LEU A 9 -9.47 -5.27 9.17
CA LEU A 9 -8.27 -4.86 8.47
C LEU A 9 -7.11 -5.78 8.89
N ALA A 10 -6.51 -6.46 7.91
CA ALA A 10 -5.36 -7.35 8.08
C ALA A 10 -4.04 -6.57 8.27
N SER A 11 -3.99 -5.71 9.29
CA SER A 11 -2.81 -4.91 9.65
C SER A 11 -2.86 -4.53 11.12
N HIS A 12 -1.75 -4.72 11.84
CA HIS A 12 -1.58 -4.25 13.22
C HIS A 12 -1.18 -2.77 13.32
N ASN A 13 -0.85 -2.12 12.20
CA ASN A 13 -0.48 -0.71 12.17
C ASN A 13 -1.72 0.19 12.43
N ALA A 14 -1.77 0.80 13.62
CA ALA A 14 -2.84 1.70 14.03
C ALA A 14 -2.94 2.98 13.18
N GLY A 15 -1.82 3.47 12.62
CA GLY A 15 -1.81 4.58 11.68
C GLY A 15 -2.51 4.21 10.37
N LYS A 16 -2.18 3.04 9.82
CA LYS A 16 -2.84 2.50 8.61
C LYS A 16 -4.33 2.29 8.84
N LEU A 17 -4.74 1.78 10.00
CA LEU A 17 -6.16 1.64 10.35
C LEU A 17 -6.89 2.99 10.31
N LYS A 18 -6.32 4.03 10.93
CA LYS A 18 -6.90 5.37 10.93
C LYS A 18 -6.98 5.97 9.52
N GLU A 19 -5.91 5.85 8.74
CA GLU A 19 -5.83 6.33 7.35
C GLU A 19 -6.90 5.66 6.47
N LEU A 20 -6.96 4.33 6.46
CA LEU A 20 -7.91 3.58 5.64
C LEU A 20 -9.35 3.77 6.11
N GLN A 21 -9.60 3.90 7.42
CA GLN A 21 -10.93 4.21 7.95
C GLN A 21 -11.39 5.60 7.47
N ALA A 22 -10.52 6.60 7.50
CA ALA A 22 -10.84 7.94 7.04
C ALA A 22 -11.17 7.96 5.54
N MET A 23 -10.39 7.22 4.72
CA MET A 23 -10.66 7.12 3.29
C MET A 23 -11.91 6.29 2.96
N LEU A 24 -12.22 5.23 3.72
CA LEU A 24 -13.40 4.39 3.52
C LEU A 24 -14.70 5.09 3.94
N GLY A 25 -14.63 6.01 4.90
CA GLY A 25 -15.78 6.74 5.43
C GLY A 25 -16.50 6.02 6.57
N GLY A 26 -17.63 6.57 7.02
CA GLY A 26 -18.33 6.11 8.23
C GLY A 26 -19.33 4.96 8.04
N SER A 27 -19.64 4.58 6.79
CA SER A 27 -20.63 3.53 6.50
C SER A 27 -20.14 2.12 6.83
N VAL A 28 -18.83 1.93 6.90
CA VAL A 28 -18.16 0.64 7.19
C VAL A 28 -17.15 0.85 8.30
N GLN A 29 -17.28 0.09 9.39
CA GLN A 29 -16.33 0.12 10.49
C GLN A 29 -15.15 -0.83 10.22
N LEU A 30 -13.92 -0.32 10.22
CA LEU A 30 -12.71 -1.13 10.24
C LEU A 30 -12.36 -1.52 11.67
N ARG A 31 -12.09 -2.81 11.86
CA ARG A 31 -11.55 -3.39 13.10
C ARG A 31 -10.14 -3.90 12.85
N SER A 32 -9.26 -3.78 13.84
CA SER A 32 -7.89 -4.27 13.71
C SER A 32 -7.86 -5.80 13.83
N ILE A 33 -7.08 -6.49 13.00
CA ILE A 33 -6.78 -7.91 13.21
C ILE A 33 -6.11 -8.17 14.58
N GLY A 34 -5.44 -7.15 15.14
CA GLY A 34 -4.87 -7.18 16.49
C GLY A 34 -5.90 -7.43 17.61
N GLU A 35 -7.19 -7.22 17.35
CA GLU A 35 -8.28 -7.58 18.28
C GLU A 35 -8.50 -9.11 18.35
N PHE A 36 -7.98 -9.87 17.38
CA PHE A 36 -8.21 -11.31 17.23
C PHE A 36 -6.91 -12.13 17.28
N SER A 37 -5.78 -11.58 16.81
CA SER A 37 -4.50 -12.27 16.80
C SER A 37 -3.33 -11.28 16.82
N GLN A 38 -2.23 -11.65 17.48
CA GLN A 38 -0.95 -10.93 17.45
C GLN A 38 0.05 -11.56 16.48
N VAL A 39 -0.32 -12.67 15.82
CA VAL A 39 0.54 -13.37 14.86
C VAL A 39 0.36 -12.73 13.49
N GLU A 40 1.46 -12.23 12.93
CA GLU A 40 1.51 -11.73 11.57
C GLU A 40 1.46 -12.90 10.56
N PRO A 41 0.69 -12.81 9.48
CA PRO A 41 0.70 -13.82 8.42
C PRO A 41 2.02 -13.82 7.67
N GLU A 42 2.45 -15.01 7.24
CA GLU A 42 3.60 -15.14 6.35
C GLU A 42 3.25 -14.63 4.94
N GLU A 43 3.99 -13.65 4.43
CA GLU A 43 3.84 -13.12 3.07
C GLU A 43 4.67 -13.95 2.08
N THR A 44 4.09 -15.06 1.62
CA THR A 44 4.74 -16.01 0.70
C THR A 44 4.44 -15.76 -0.78
N GLY A 45 3.61 -14.74 -1.09
CA GLY A 45 3.27 -14.38 -2.46
C GLY A 45 4.46 -13.78 -3.21
N LEU A 46 4.42 -13.87 -4.54
CA LEU A 46 5.43 -13.30 -5.43
C LEU A 46 4.98 -11.97 -6.05
N SER A 47 3.79 -11.50 -5.66
CA SER A 47 3.16 -10.27 -6.14
C SER A 47 2.32 -9.61 -5.05
N PHE A 48 2.06 -8.31 -5.22
CA PHE A 48 1.22 -7.53 -4.30
C PHE A 48 -0.19 -8.13 -4.16
N VAL A 49 -0.75 -8.61 -5.28
CA VAL A 49 -2.09 -9.21 -5.28
C VAL A 49 -2.14 -10.51 -4.50
N GLU A 50 -1.13 -11.38 -4.62
CA GLU A 50 -1.07 -12.63 -3.87
C GLU A 50 -0.95 -12.38 -2.37
N ASN A 51 -0.08 -11.45 -1.96
CA ASN A 51 0.08 -11.08 -0.54
C ASN A 51 -1.17 -10.43 0.03
N ALA A 52 -1.83 -9.52 -0.71
CA ALA A 52 -3.07 -8.91 -0.28
C ALA A 52 -4.16 -9.98 -0.06
N ILE A 53 -4.34 -10.90 -1.01
CA ILE A 53 -5.31 -12.00 -0.86
C ILE A 53 -4.96 -12.90 0.33
N LEU A 54 -3.69 -13.29 0.48
CA LEU A 54 -3.23 -14.14 1.59
C LEU A 54 -3.57 -13.49 2.94
N LYS A 55 -3.21 -12.22 3.11
CA LYS A 55 -3.51 -11.45 4.33
C LYS A 55 -5.00 -11.37 4.61
N ALA A 56 -5.81 -11.05 3.59
CA ALA A 56 -7.26 -10.94 3.74
C ALA A 56 -7.89 -12.28 4.14
N ARG A 57 -7.51 -13.38 3.48
CA ARG A 57 -7.99 -14.73 3.80
C ARG A 57 -7.58 -15.17 5.20
N ASN A 58 -6.35 -14.89 5.62
CA ASN A 58 -5.89 -15.18 6.97
C ASN A 58 -6.71 -14.43 8.02
N ALA A 59 -6.89 -13.11 7.84
CA ALA A 59 -7.68 -12.30 8.75
C ALA A 59 -9.15 -12.75 8.82
N ALA A 60 -9.75 -13.10 7.68
CA ALA A 60 -11.12 -13.61 7.65
C ALA A 60 -11.26 -14.97 8.36
N ARG A 61 -10.26 -15.85 8.23
CA ARG A 61 -10.24 -17.16 8.90
C ARG A 61 -10.15 -17.03 10.43
N ILE A 62 -9.26 -16.15 10.89
CA ILE A 62 -9.02 -15.93 12.33
C ILE A 62 -10.23 -15.23 12.98
N SER A 63 -10.77 -14.20 12.33
CA SER A 63 -11.82 -13.37 12.93
C SER A 63 -13.24 -13.90 12.72
N GLY A 64 -13.46 -14.74 11.71
CA GLY A 64 -14.81 -15.15 11.28
C GLY A 64 -15.61 -14.04 10.59
N LEU A 65 -14.97 -12.90 10.27
CA LEU A 65 -15.60 -11.74 9.65
C LEU A 65 -15.06 -11.50 8.23
N PRO A 66 -15.77 -10.76 7.36
CA PRO A 66 -15.18 -10.26 6.13
C PRO A 66 -13.94 -9.41 6.41
N ALA A 67 -12.93 -9.53 5.56
CA ALA A 67 -11.64 -8.90 5.81
C ALA A 67 -11.13 -8.13 4.58
N LEU A 68 -10.49 -7.01 4.87
CA LEU A 68 -9.77 -6.15 3.93
C LEU A 68 -8.28 -6.26 4.23
N ALA A 69 -7.46 -6.41 3.21
CA ALA A 69 -6.02 -6.31 3.32
C ALA A 69 -5.47 -5.36 2.26
N ASP A 70 -4.29 -4.83 2.56
CA ASP A 70 -3.47 -3.99 1.70
C ASP A 70 -2.11 -4.66 1.55
N ASP A 71 -1.62 -4.77 0.32
CA ASP A 71 -0.20 -4.93 0.05
C ASP A 71 0.29 -3.79 -0.85
N SER A 72 1.35 -3.12 -0.40
CA SER A 72 1.84 -1.88 -1.02
C SER A 72 3.35 -1.90 -1.14
N GLY A 73 3.87 -1.25 -2.19
CA GLY A 73 5.31 -1.10 -2.38
C GLY A 73 5.67 -0.16 -3.52
N LEU A 74 6.97 0.04 -3.69
CA LEU A 74 7.57 0.78 -4.80
C LEU A 74 8.09 -0.22 -5.84
N ALA A 75 7.74 -0.01 -7.10
CA ALA A 75 8.30 -0.73 -8.24
C ALA A 75 9.07 0.25 -9.12
N VAL A 76 10.34 -0.04 -9.39
CA VAL A 76 11.21 0.77 -10.26
C VAL A 76 11.47 0.04 -11.56
N ASP A 77 11.20 0.71 -12.68
CA ASP A 77 11.21 0.10 -14.02
C ASP A 77 12.59 -0.46 -14.38
N PHE A 78 13.64 0.36 -14.18
CA PHE A 78 15.03 -0.04 -14.45
C PHE A 78 15.47 -1.26 -13.63
N LEU A 79 14.91 -1.46 -12.44
CA LEU A 79 15.24 -2.57 -11.55
C LEU A 79 14.31 -3.78 -11.75
N GLY A 80 13.55 -3.83 -12.85
CA GLY A 80 12.61 -4.92 -13.12
C GLY A 80 11.50 -5.02 -12.08
N GLY A 81 11.10 -3.90 -11.46
CA GLY A 81 10.05 -3.85 -10.45
C GLY A 81 10.55 -3.95 -9.00
N ALA A 82 11.85 -4.11 -8.75
CA ALA A 82 12.38 -3.98 -7.40
C ALA A 82 12.28 -2.53 -6.89
N PRO A 83 12.13 -2.29 -5.56
CA PRO A 83 12.13 -3.27 -4.48
C PRO A 83 10.86 -4.15 -4.40
N GLY A 84 9.76 -3.75 -5.02
CA GLY A 84 8.55 -4.56 -5.16
C GLY A 84 7.94 -4.96 -3.81
N ILE A 85 7.55 -6.23 -3.67
CA ILE A 85 7.03 -6.80 -2.42
C ILE A 85 8.05 -6.76 -1.27
N TYR A 86 9.33 -6.52 -1.56
CA TYR A 86 10.38 -6.36 -0.55
C TYR A 86 10.57 -4.92 -0.08
N SER A 87 9.71 -3.98 -0.49
CA SER A 87 9.82 -2.54 -0.20
C SER A 87 10.17 -2.21 1.26
N ALA A 88 9.46 -2.81 2.22
CA ALA A 88 9.69 -2.56 3.65
C ALA A 88 11.03 -3.12 4.17
N ARG A 89 11.56 -4.16 3.50
CA ARG A 89 12.74 -4.92 3.89
C ARG A 89 13.85 -4.89 2.85
N TYR A 90 13.87 -3.88 1.99
CA TYR A 90 14.78 -3.82 0.85
C TYR A 90 16.24 -3.79 1.30
N ALA A 91 16.54 -3.07 2.38
CA ALA A 91 17.81 -3.07 3.08
C ALA A 91 17.77 -3.93 4.36
N ASP A 92 17.25 -5.16 4.26
CA ASP A 92 17.22 -6.17 5.32
C ASP A 92 16.49 -5.69 6.59
N GLY A 93 15.46 -4.85 6.42
CA GLY A 93 14.66 -4.32 7.52
C GLY A 93 15.34 -3.24 8.36
N LYS A 94 16.43 -2.63 7.87
CA LYS A 94 17.17 -1.56 8.57
C LYS A 94 16.48 -0.19 8.57
N GLY A 95 15.22 -0.12 8.14
CA GLY A 95 14.39 1.09 8.12
C GLY A 95 14.52 1.94 6.85
N ASP A 96 13.69 2.99 6.79
CA ASP A 96 13.46 3.79 5.59
C ASP A 96 14.72 4.47 5.05
N ALA A 97 15.57 5.02 5.93
CA ALA A 97 16.82 5.66 5.50
C ALA A 97 17.76 4.66 4.81
N ALA A 98 17.89 3.43 5.34
CA ALA A 98 18.73 2.40 4.73
C ALA A 98 18.15 1.90 3.40
N ASN A 99 16.81 1.77 3.33
CA ASN A 99 16.10 1.43 2.10
C ASN A 99 16.34 2.50 1.00
N ASN A 100 16.25 3.77 1.36
CA ASN A 100 16.48 4.90 0.47
C ASN A 100 17.93 4.94 -0.03
N THR A 101 18.92 4.79 0.86
CA THR A 101 20.33 4.71 0.48
C THR A 101 20.60 3.56 -0.49
N LYS A 102 20.06 2.37 -0.22
CA LYS A 102 20.23 1.20 -1.10
C LYS A 102 19.62 1.44 -2.48
N LEU A 103 18.45 2.10 -2.54
CA LEU A 103 17.79 2.44 -3.80
C LEU A 103 18.60 3.45 -4.61
N LEU A 104 19.10 4.51 -3.96
CA LEU A 104 19.95 5.50 -4.63
C LEU A 104 21.24 4.89 -5.17
N GLU A 105 21.91 4.03 -4.40
CA GLU A 105 23.11 3.31 -4.85
C GLU A 105 22.81 2.40 -6.05
N ALA A 106 21.69 1.68 -6.03
CA ALA A 106 21.27 0.81 -7.14
C ALA A 106 20.98 1.58 -8.44
N LEU A 107 20.73 2.90 -8.35
CA LEU A 107 20.40 3.75 -9.48
C LEU A 107 21.47 4.82 -9.76
N LYS A 108 22.64 4.80 -9.10
CA LYS A 108 23.60 5.92 -9.14
C LYS A 108 24.02 6.38 -10.55
N ASP A 109 24.16 5.44 -11.48
CA ASP A 109 24.61 5.68 -12.86
C ASP A 109 23.45 5.64 -13.88
N VAL A 110 22.20 5.60 -13.40
CA VAL A 110 21.01 5.50 -14.24
C VAL A 110 20.51 6.89 -14.63
N PRO A 111 20.42 7.21 -15.95
CA PRO A 111 19.92 8.50 -16.44
C PRO A 111 18.51 8.80 -15.92
N GLU A 112 18.20 10.07 -15.68
CA GLU A 112 16.90 10.49 -15.13
C GLU A 112 15.69 9.96 -15.92
N ALA A 113 15.81 9.90 -17.26
CA ALA A 113 14.76 9.40 -18.15
C ALA A 113 14.44 7.91 -17.97
N GLU A 114 15.35 7.13 -17.38
CA GLU A 114 15.20 5.69 -17.14
C GLU A 114 14.79 5.37 -15.69
N ARG A 115 14.62 6.38 -14.84
CA ARG A 115 14.26 6.21 -13.41
C ARG A 115 12.76 6.12 -13.17
N GLY A 116 12.00 5.66 -14.17
CA GLY A 116 10.55 5.45 -14.06
C GLY A 116 10.22 4.55 -12.87
N ALA A 117 9.19 4.92 -12.11
CA ALA A 117 8.77 4.16 -10.96
C ALA A 117 7.28 4.38 -10.65
N GLN A 118 6.73 3.48 -9.86
CA GLN A 118 5.38 3.58 -9.37
C GLN A 118 5.24 3.04 -7.97
N PHE A 119 4.50 3.76 -7.14
CA PHE A 119 3.92 3.15 -5.96
C PHE A 119 2.69 2.33 -6.36
N VAL A 120 2.58 1.14 -5.79
CA VAL A 120 1.49 0.19 -6.00
C VAL A 120 0.79 -0.03 -4.66
N CYS A 121 -0.54 -0.02 -4.66
CA CYS A 121 -1.38 -0.53 -3.58
C CYS A 121 -2.37 -1.52 -4.19
N VAL A 122 -2.38 -2.75 -3.68
CA VAL A 122 -3.45 -3.71 -3.97
C VAL A 122 -4.28 -3.91 -2.71
N LEU A 123 -5.54 -3.51 -2.79
CA LEU A 123 -6.55 -3.84 -1.79
C LEU A 123 -7.24 -5.15 -2.18
N ALA A 124 -7.30 -6.10 -1.25
CA ALA A 124 -8.07 -7.32 -1.38
C ALA A 124 -9.11 -7.41 -0.28
N LEU A 125 -10.39 -7.54 -0.68
CA LEU A 125 -11.49 -7.78 0.23
C LEU A 125 -12.11 -9.15 -0.03
N VAL A 126 -12.20 -9.95 1.04
CA VAL A 126 -12.85 -11.27 1.02
C VAL A 126 -14.08 -11.26 1.91
N ARG A 127 -15.15 -11.92 1.44
CA ARG A 127 -16.39 -12.08 2.22
C ARG A 127 -16.23 -13.12 3.33
N HIS A 128 -15.39 -14.11 3.10
CA HIS A 128 -14.98 -15.16 4.03
C HIS A 128 -13.63 -15.74 3.57
N ALA A 129 -12.99 -16.57 4.39
CA ALA A 129 -11.64 -17.06 4.12
C ALA A 129 -11.48 -17.81 2.78
N ASP A 130 -12.52 -18.55 2.37
CA ASP A 130 -12.52 -19.35 1.15
C ASP A 130 -13.28 -18.67 -0.01
N ASP A 131 -13.39 -17.35 0.02
CA ASP A 131 -14.02 -16.58 -1.05
C ASP A 131 -13.29 -16.81 -2.39
N PRO A 132 -13.96 -17.39 -3.40
CA PRO A 132 -13.34 -17.67 -4.69
C PRO A 132 -13.22 -16.41 -5.57
N LEU A 133 -13.93 -15.33 -5.22
CA LEU A 133 -13.97 -14.11 -6.01
C LEU A 133 -13.79 -12.88 -5.09
N PRO A 134 -12.58 -12.67 -4.56
CA PRO A 134 -12.27 -11.46 -3.79
C PRO A 134 -12.51 -10.21 -4.64
N ILE A 135 -12.89 -9.12 -3.98
CA ILE A 135 -12.86 -7.79 -4.60
C ILE A 135 -11.41 -7.33 -4.55
N LEU A 136 -10.83 -7.08 -5.72
CA LEU A 136 -9.47 -6.57 -5.89
C LEU A 136 -9.54 -5.16 -6.45
N CYS A 137 -8.77 -4.25 -5.86
CA CYS A 137 -8.67 -2.86 -6.29
C CYS A 137 -7.19 -2.46 -6.28
N GLU A 138 -6.68 -2.13 -7.47
CA GLU A 138 -5.29 -1.72 -7.67
C GLU A 138 -5.21 -0.21 -7.87
N GLY A 139 -4.37 0.44 -7.08
CA GLY A 139 -4.01 1.83 -7.26
C GLY A 139 -2.54 1.96 -7.63
N LEU A 140 -2.30 2.59 -8.77
CA LEU A 140 -0.96 2.89 -9.28
C LEU A 140 -0.73 4.39 -9.22
N TRP A 141 0.40 4.80 -8.64
CA TRP A 141 0.84 6.19 -8.66
C TRP A 141 2.19 6.28 -9.36
N HIS A 142 2.17 6.78 -10.59
CA HIS A 142 3.34 6.86 -11.46
C HIS A 142 4.16 8.11 -11.18
N GLY A 143 5.48 7.95 -11.26
CA GLY A 143 6.45 8.99 -11.01
C GLY A 143 7.84 8.54 -11.47
N ARG A 144 8.87 9.11 -10.83
CA ARG A 144 10.26 8.70 -11.05
C ARG A 144 11.07 8.82 -9.78
N ILE A 145 12.20 8.11 -9.72
CA ILE A 145 13.11 8.19 -8.57
C ILE A 145 14.04 9.40 -8.72
N LEU A 146 14.11 10.23 -7.68
CA LEU A 146 15.05 11.34 -7.57
C LEU A 146 16.49 10.84 -7.39
N THR A 147 17.46 11.72 -7.58
CA THR A 147 18.89 11.44 -7.32
C THR A 147 19.29 11.73 -5.88
N GLU A 148 18.48 12.53 -5.18
CA GLU A 148 18.63 12.88 -3.77
C GLU A 148 17.26 13.02 -3.11
N ALA A 149 17.22 12.92 -1.79
CA ALA A 149 15.99 13.07 -1.03
C ALA A 149 15.55 14.54 -0.96
N SER A 150 14.26 14.80 -1.16
CA SER A 150 13.63 16.10 -0.95
C SER A 150 12.35 15.94 -0.14
N GLY A 151 12.07 16.87 0.78
CA GLY A 151 10.88 16.87 1.63
C GLY A 151 11.01 16.11 2.96
N GLU A 152 10.08 16.37 3.87
CA GLU A 152 10.11 15.90 5.27
C GLU A 152 8.84 15.11 5.68
N HIS A 153 7.79 15.17 4.86
CA HIS A 153 6.54 14.47 5.14
C HIS A 153 6.56 13.02 4.66
N GLY A 154 5.59 12.24 5.13
CA GLY A 154 5.43 10.87 4.68
C GLY A 154 6.41 9.89 5.32
N PHE A 155 6.69 8.79 4.62
CA PHE A 155 7.53 7.68 5.09
C PHE A 155 8.07 6.84 3.93
N GLY A 156 8.97 5.90 4.22
CA GLY A 156 9.55 5.01 3.21
C GLY A 156 10.29 5.78 2.13
N TYR A 157 9.89 5.52 0.89
CA TYR A 157 10.51 6.10 -0.31
C TYR A 157 9.91 7.45 -0.74
N ASP A 158 8.98 8.02 0.03
CA ASP A 158 8.35 9.31 -0.32
C ASP A 158 9.36 10.43 -0.65
N PRO A 159 10.49 10.59 0.09
CA PRO A 159 11.47 11.64 -0.22
C PRO A 159 12.20 11.44 -1.55
N LEU A 160 12.17 10.22 -2.10
CA LEU A 160 12.82 9.88 -3.36
C LEU A 160 11.82 9.81 -4.53
N PHE A 161 10.52 9.90 -4.27
CA PHE A 161 9.51 9.68 -5.29
C PHE A 161 9.00 11.01 -5.85
N TRP A 162 9.39 11.32 -7.09
CA TRP A 162 8.91 12.50 -7.81
C TRP A 162 7.48 12.32 -8.30
N VAL A 163 6.66 13.36 -8.10
CA VAL A 163 5.25 13.42 -8.51
C VAL A 163 5.10 14.42 -9.66
N PRO A 164 5.00 13.97 -10.92
CA PRO A 164 4.90 14.87 -12.08
C PRO A 164 3.70 15.81 -12.01
N GLU A 165 2.56 15.33 -11.50
CA GLU A 165 1.30 16.08 -11.38
C GLU A 165 1.37 17.25 -10.39
N ARG A 166 2.44 17.32 -9.57
CA ARG A 166 2.65 18.36 -8.54
C ARG A 166 4.02 19.01 -8.59
N ASN A 167 4.90 18.53 -9.46
CA ASN A 167 6.25 19.06 -9.63
C ASN A 167 7.04 19.15 -8.31
N CYS A 168 6.93 18.10 -7.49
CA CYS A 168 7.60 17.97 -6.19
C CYS A 168 7.80 16.47 -5.85
N SER A 169 8.56 16.18 -4.79
CA SER A 169 8.60 14.85 -4.20
C SER A 169 7.31 14.54 -3.43
N SER A 170 7.00 13.27 -3.22
CA SER A 170 5.87 12.88 -2.38
C SER A 170 6.03 13.32 -0.92
N ALA A 171 7.26 13.52 -0.43
CA ALA A 171 7.52 14.01 0.93
C ALA A 171 7.40 15.53 1.06
N GLU A 172 7.28 16.27 -0.05
CA GLU A 172 6.94 17.69 -0.04
C GLU A 172 5.42 17.91 0.00
N LEU A 173 4.63 16.89 -0.33
CA LEU A 173 3.18 16.94 -0.23
C LEU A 173 2.73 16.85 1.23
N GLY A 174 1.83 17.75 1.63
CA GLY A 174 1.16 17.65 2.91
C GLY A 174 0.31 16.36 3.00
N PRO A 175 0.08 15.80 4.21
CA PRO A 175 -0.64 14.53 4.37
C PRO A 175 -2.03 14.51 3.73
N VAL A 176 -2.74 15.64 3.78
CA VAL A 176 -4.10 15.78 3.20
C VAL A 176 -4.06 15.63 1.68
N GLU A 177 -3.10 16.28 1.03
CA GLU A 177 -2.97 16.24 -0.44
C GLU A 177 -2.50 14.87 -0.92
N LYS A 178 -1.49 14.30 -0.25
CA LYS A 178 -1.01 12.94 -0.56
C LYS A 178 -2.16 11.91 -0.48
N ASN A 179 -3.03 12.04 0.52
CA ASN A 179 -4.18 11.15 0.72
C ASN A 179 -5.29 11.30 -0.34
N GLN A 180 -5.17 12.24 -1.27
CA GLN A 180 -6.08 12.38 -2.42
C GLN A 180 -5.49 11.83 -3.73
N LEU A 181 -4.16 11.73 -3.82
CA LEU A 181 -3.46 11.45 -5.08
C LEU A 181 -2.78 10.08 -5.12
N SER A 182 -2.38 9.58 -3.95
CA SER A 182 -1.52 8.40 -3.81
C SER A 182 -2.14 7.12 -4.35
N HIS A 183 -1.29 6.11 -4.53
CA HIS A 183 -1.66 4.72 -4.84
C HIS A 183 -2.77 4.20 -3.92
N ARG A 184 -2.71 4.45 -2.60
CA ARG A 184 -3.78 4.06 -1.67
C ARG A 184 -5.09 4.81 -1.91
N ALA A 185 -5.02 6.12 -2.16
CA ALA A 185 -6.19 6.92 -2.47
C ALA A 185 -6.91 6.39 -3.71
N ARG A 186 -6.13 6.10 -4.78
CA ARG A 186 -6.63 5.52 -6.03
C ARG A 186 -7.27 4.15 -5.81
N ALA A 187 -6.62 3.26 -5.06
CA ALA A 187 -7.16 1.93 -4.73
C ALA A 187 -8.46 2.04 -3.90
N MET A 188 -8.52 2.96 -2.95
CA MET A 188 -9.69 3.16 -2.10
C MET A 188 -10.89 3.75 -2.85
N VAL A 189 -10.67 4.64 -3.82
CA VAL A 189 -11.74 5.13 -4.71
C VAL A 189 -12.39 3.96 -5.45
N LEU A 190 -11.58 3.06 -6.01
CA LEU A 190 -12.09 1.85 -6.67
C LEU A 190 -12.85 0.95 -5.68
N LEU A 191 -12.32 0.75 -4.47
CA LEU A 191 -12.99 -0.05 -3.45
C LEU A 191 -14.36 0.54 -3.09
N ARG A 192 -14.44 1.85 -2.82
CA ARG A 192 -15.71 2.54 -2.52
C ARG A 192 -16.73 2.37 -3.64
N GLN A 193 -16.31 2.51 -4.89
CA GLN A 193 -17.17 2.26 -6.06
C GLN A 193 -17.69 0.81 -6.10
N ARG A 194 -16.82 -0.17 -5.85
CA ARG A 194 -17.19 -1.60 -5.80
C ARG A 194 -18.15 -1.91 -4.64
N LEU A 195 -18.09 -1.15 -3.56
CA LEU A 195 -18.97 -1.26 -2.40
C LEU A 195 -20.24 -0.39 -2.51
N GLY A 196 -20.38 0.41 -3.57
CA GLY A 196 -21.50 1.33 -3.74
C GLY A 196 -21.52 2.48 -2.72
N LEU A 197 -20.36 2.84 -2.18
CA LEU A 197 -20.20 3.96 -1.24
C LEU A 197 -19.99 5.25 -2.05
N GLN A 198 -20.77 6.29 -1.76
CA GLN A 198 -20.61 7.65 -2.30
C GLN A 198 -19.46 8.34 -1.58
#